data_AF-A0AA36GIV6-F1
#
_entry.id   AF-A0AA36GIV6-F1
#
_cell.length_a   1.000
_cell.length_b   1.000
_cell.length_c   1.000
_cell.angle_alpha   90.00
_cell.angle_beta   90.00
_cell.angle_gamma   90.00
#
_symmetry.space_group_name_H-M   'P 1'
#
loop_
_entity.id
_entity.type
_entity.pdbx_description
1 polymer ?
#
loop_
_entity_poly.entity_id
_entity_poly.type
_entity_poly.pdbx_seq_one_letter_code
_entity_poly.pdbx_strand_id
1 'polypeptide(L)'
;MLKFLFFAFLLVASAYAACNVQQIGILSYCYKNFLGFYGLNFNGTLPPYWTMHKARSKMLQRDGMDAQPAICDAARTLFSCTNNVLYDYTCLVDMGLNMSDAKDYMTDKAVGNYQCTDGYQVLVKDFYCIGYVRDHFYDELKNCTDTMNEQINKGGNVCNALNDFLACQPPYYANGCNYNVGVFACGTDRAGVNANGNYCDRLGLLNKCPPYREFSPLLLVGSIEASCDASQTANVGACYYGFFNFYGINLSAGFPTYWDFHQVRGKLLRDNGISIQPQVCQAAVKLSTCVHKMPYDPQCFMAFGLNLTDATDYQADIAVGNYQCTDGYATLLKDFTCLGMTRAKYHTVLQACSDALDAAIANGTNLCPAYNTFLNCQSPWYVSGCDFNAGVFMCGTNRAGILANDDHCEKAGLLNKCPEYN
;
A
#
# COMPACT_ATOMS: atom_id res chain seq x y z
N MET A 1 12.91 1.53 -9.05
CA MET A 1 14.35 1.22 -8.85
C MET A 1 14.45 -0.06 -8.02
N LEU A 2 14.12 -1.23 -8.59
CA LEU A 2 13.96 -2.50 -7.85
C LEU A 2 15.25 -3.34 -7.86
N LYS A 3 16.19 -3.15 -6.93
CA LYS A 3 17.26 -4.17 -6.79
C LYS A 3 16.69 -5.38 -6.06
N PHE A 4 16.31 -6.44 -6.79
CA PHE A 4 16.08 -7.75 -6.17
C PHE A 4 17.41 -8.24 -5.58
N LEU A 5 17.41 -8.55 -4.29
CA LEU A 5 18.54 -9.19 -3.60
C LEU A 5 18.58 -10.66 -4.03
N PHE A 6 19.76 -11.11 -4.45
CA PHE A 6 19.94 -12.38 -5.16
C PHE A 6 20.17 -13.59 -4.24
N PHE A 7 19.68 -14.74 -4.71
CA PHE A 7 19.79 -16.05 -4.09
C PHE A 7 20.90 -16.86 -4.77
N ALA A 8 21.91 -17.28 -4.01
CA ALA A 8 22.90 -18.25 -4.48
C ALA A 8 22.39 -19.67 -4.20
N PHE A 9 21.65 -20.26 -5.14
CA PHE A 9 21.19 -21.64 -4.99
C PHE A 9 22.30 -22.66 -5.28
N LEU A 10 22.57 -23.51 -4.28
CA LEU A 10 23.46 -24.68 -4.34
C LEU A 10 22.90 -25.75 -5.29
N LEU A 11 23.80 -26.32 -6.08
CA LEU A 11 23.57 -27.27 -7.17
C LEU A 11 23.10 -28.63 -6.65
N VAL A 12 21.81 -28.94 -6.79
CA VAL A 12 21.39 -30.33 -6.97
C VAL A 12 21.42 -30.59 -8.47
N ALA A 13 22.45 -31.30 -8.94
CA ALA A 13 22.60 -31.66 -10.34
C ALA A 13 21.56 -32.72 -10.73
N SER A 14 20.32 -32.31 -10.97
CA SER A 14 19.43 -33.12 -11.81
C SER A 14 19.88 -32.96 -13.25
N ALA A 15 20.06 -34.08 -13.94
CA ALA A 15 20.29 -34.10 -15.38
C ALA A 15 19.02 -33.57 -16.07
N TYR A 16 18.94 -32.26 -16.27
CA TYR A 16 17.88 -31.63 -17.03
C TYR A 16 18.09 -31.96 -18.51
N ALA A 17 17.02 -32.36 -19.19
CA ALA A 17 17.06 -32.55 -20.63
C ALA A 17 17.29 -31.19 -21.30
N ALA A 18 18.27 -31.12 -22.22
CA ALA A 18 18.50 -29.93 -23.03
C ALA A 18 17.21 -29.51 -23.74
N CYS A 19 16.99 -28.20 -23.86
CA CYS A 19 15.76 -27.71 -24.48
C CYS A 19 15.77 -28.05 -25.98
N ASN A 20 14.66 -28.58 -26.49
CA ASN A 20 14.56 -28.88 -27.92
C ASN A 20 14.40 -27.59 -28.75
N VAL A 21 14.73 -27.67 -30.04
CA VAL A 21 14.71 -26.52 -30.96
C VAL A 21 13.33 -25.84 -31.01
N GLN A 22 12.24 -26.61 -30.87
CA GLN A 22 10.89 -26.07 -30.87
C GLN A 22 10.63 -25.22 -29.61
N GLN A 23 11.05 -25.69 -28.43
CA GLN A 23 10.95 -24.93 -27.17
C GLN A 23 11.74 -23.62 -27.27
N ILE A 24 12.99 -23.69 -27.74
CA ILE A 24 13.83 -22.49 -27.95
C ILE A 24 13.17 -21.51 -28.93
N GLY A 25 12.57 -22.00 -30.01
CA GLY A 25 11.85 -21.17 -30.98
C GLY A 25 10.67 -20.42 -30.36
N ILE A 26 9.84 -21.09 -29.55
CA ILE A 26 8.70 -20.46 -28.85
C ILE A 26 9.19 -19.43 -27.84
N LEU A 27 10.18 -19.79 -27.01
CA LEU A 27 10.74 -18.87 -26.00
C LEU A 27 11.35 -17.63 -26.65
N SER A 28 12.09 -17.80 -27.75
CA SER A 28 12.66 -16.69 -28.53
C SER A 28 11.57 -15.73 -29.03
N TYR A 29 10.47 -16.26 -29.55
CA TYR A 29 9.33 -15.45 -29.99
C TYR A 29 8.68 -14.68 -28.82
N CYS A 30 8.40 -15.37 -27.70
CA CYS A 30 7.76 -14.74 -26.54
C CYS A 30 8.61 -13.62 -25.95
N TYR A 31 9.91 -13.88 -25.75
CA TYR A 31 10.81 -12.89 -25.18
C TYR A 31 11.10 -11.74 -26.15
N LYS A 32 11.12 -11.96 -27.46
CA LYS A 32 11.26 -10.87 -28.44
C LYS A 32 10.16 -9.81 -28.27
N ASN A 33 8.91 -10.23 -28.12
CA ASN A 33 7.79 -9.30 -27.91
C ASN A 33 7.87 -8.61 -26.55
N PHE A 34 8.17 -9.38 -25.50
CA PHE A 34 8.31 -8.85 -24.14
C PHE A 34 9.44 -7.81 -24.03
N LEU A 35 10.60 -8.07 -24.65
CA LEU A 35 11.73 -7.14 -24.69
C LEU A 35 11.42 -5.92 -25.55
N GLY A 36 10.69 -6.09 -26.66
CA GLY A 36 10.25 -5.01 -27.52
C GLY A 36 9.41 -3.96 -26.78
N PHE A 37 8.57 -4.37 -25.83
CA PHE A 37 7.83 -3.45 -24.95
C PHE A 37 8.75 -2.50 -24.17
N TYR A 38 9.91 -2.99 -23.72
CA TYR A 38 10.91 -2.18 -23.00
C TYR A 38 11.89 -1.46 -23.95
N GLY A 39 11.64 -1.47 -25.27
CA GLY A 39 12.53 -0.88 -26.27
C GLY A 39 13.86 -1.65 -26.43
N LEU A 40 13.87 -2.94 -26.11
CA LEU A 40 15.06 -3.79 -26.18
C LEU A 40 14.99 -4.72 -27.39
N ASN A 41 16.12 -4.88 -28.08
CA ASN A 41 16.21 -5.75 -29.25
C ASN A 41 16.56 -7.19 -28.84
N PHE A 42 15.90 -8.16 -29.47
CA PHE A 42 16.26 -9.58 -29.40
C PHE A 42 16.96 -10.00 -30.70
N ASN A 43 18.28 -10.23 -30.63
CA ASN A 43 19.12 -10.58 -31.78
C ASN A 43 19.59 -12.05 -31.70
N GLY A 44 18.65 -12.96 -31.40
CA GLY A 44 18.94 -14.39 -31.24
C GLY A 44 19.53 -14.78 -29.87
N THR A 45 19.79 -13.80 -29.00
CA THR A 45 20.18 -13.99 -27.61
C THR A 45 19.41 -13.02 -26.72
N LEU A 46 19.08 -13.45 -25.50
CA LEU A 46 18.50 -12.56 -24.49
C LEU A 46 19.57 -11.56 -24.00
N PRO A 47 19.22 -10.28 -23.76
CA PRO A 47 20.15 -9.38 -23.13
C PRO A 47 20.39 -9.80 -21.67
N PRO A 48 21.49 -9.36 -21.02
CA PRO A 48 21.67 -9.56 -19.59
C PRO A 48 20.45 -9.08 -18.81
N TYR A 49 20.04 -9.81 -17.77
CA TYR A 49 18.80 -9.54 -17.03
C TYR A 49 18.74 -8.08 -16.57
N TRP A 50 19.87 -7.58 -16.05
CA TRP A 50 19.96 -6.21 -15.56
C TRP A 50 19.75 -5.12 -16.62
N THR A 51 19.92 -5.42 -17.91
CA THR A 51 19.58 -4.50 -19.01
C THR A 51 18.06 -4.34 -19.10
N MET A 52 17.32 -5.46 -19.08
CA MET A 52 15.85 -5.45 -19.04
C MET A 52 15.32 -4.82 -17.76
N HIS A 53 15.87 -5.22 -16.62
CA HIS A 53 15.50 -4.67 -15.33
C HIS A 53 15.65 -3.13 -15.27
N LYS A 54 16.77 -2.60 -15.79
CA LYS A 54 17.01 -1.15 -15.85
C LYS A 54 16.00 -0.44 -16.75
N ALA A 55 15.62 -1.03 -17.89
CA ALA A 55 14.62 -0.47 -18.77
C ALA A 55 13.24 -0.37 -18.08
N ARG A 56 12.79 -1.46 -17.42
CA ARG A 56 11.58 -1.43 -16.58
C ARG A 56 11.68 -0.38 -15.46
N SER A 57 12.80 -0.35 -14.74
CA SER A 57 13.02 0.59 -13.65
C SER A 57 12.99 2.05 -14.12
N LYS A 58 13.45 2.37 -15.33
CA LYS A 58 13.33 3.71 -15.92
C LYS A 58 11.87 4.07 -16.23
N MET A 59 11.10 3.12 -16.75
CA MET A 59 9.68 3.32 -16.99
C MET A 59 8.92 3.61 -15.69
N LEU A 60 9.14 2.82 -14.63
CA LEU A 60 8.56 3.07 -13.31
C LEU A 60 9.05 4.38 -12.66
N GLN A 61 10.26 4.83 -12.95
CA GLN A 61 10.76 6.13 -12.46
C GLN A 61 10.11 7.31 -13.18
N ARG A 62 9.87 7.17 -14.49
CA ARG A 62 9.29 8.22 -15.33
C ARG A 62 7.79 8.35 -15.09
N ASP A 63 7.09 7.21 -15.06
CA ASP A 63 5.62 7.16 -15.09
C ASP A 63 5.02 6.71 -13.75
N GLY A 64 5.85 6.38 -12.75
CA GLY A 64 5.38 5.96 -11.44
C GLY A 64 4.47 4.73 -11.52
N MET A 65 3.33 4.83 -10.85
CA MET A 65 2.30 3.80 -10.81
C MET A 65 1.54 3.66 -12.15
N ASP A 66 1.48 4.70 -12.98
CA ASP A 66 0.73 4.68 -14.25
C ASP A 66 1.36 3.72 -15.27
N ALA A 67 2.65 3.41 -15.13
CA ALA A 67 3.32 2.39 -15.94
C ALA A 67 2.95 0.95 -15.57
N GLN A 68 2.44 0.73 -14.35
CA GLN A 68 2.27 -0.62 -13.80
C GLN A 68 1.21 -1.46 -14.53
N PRO A 69 0.05 -0.93 -14.97
CA PRO A 69 -0.89 -1.70 -15.79
C PRO A 69 -0.25 -2.23 -17.08
N ALA A 70 0.49 -1.37 -17.80
CA ALA A 70 1.17 -1.75 -19.04
C ALA A 70 2.30 -2.77 -18.80
N ILE A 71 3.08 -2.60 -17.71
CA ILE A 71 4.08 -3.60 -17.28
C ILE A 71 3.42 -4.94 -17.00
N CYS A 72 2.24 -4.93 -16.37
CA CYS A 72 1.49 -6.14 -16.08
C CYS A 72 0.89 -6.79 -17.32
N ASP A 73 0.43 -6.02 -18.29
CA ASP A 73 0.00 -6.55 -19.58
C ASP A 73 1.15 -7.25 -20.33
N ALA A 74 2.34 -6.64 -20.34
CA ALA A 74 3.53 -7.26 -20.92
C ALA A 74 3.92 -8.56 -20.18
N ALA A 75 3.88 -8.56 -18.84
CA ALA A 75 4.19 -9.74 -18.03
C ALA A 75 3.17 -10.88 -18.26
N ARG A 76 1.87 -10.58 -18.27
CA ARG A 76 0.80 -11.55 -18.56
C ARG A 76 0.91 -12.12 -19.97
N THR A 77 1.27 -11.28 -20.94
CA THR A 77 1.52 -11.71 -22.33
C THR A 77 2.69 -12.69 -22.40
N LEU A 78 3.80 -12.39 -21.73
CA LEU A 78 4.94 -13.31 -21.63
C LEU A 78 4.54 -14.63 -20.95
N PHE A 79 3.81 -14.55 -19.84
CA PHE A 79 3.36 -15.72 -19.11
C PHE A 79 2.48 -16.62 -19.98
N SER A 80 1.43 -16.06 -20.59
CA SER A 80 0.53 -16.77 -21.50
C SER A 80 1.26 -17.41 -22.68
N CYS A 81 2.18 -16.66 -23.32
CA CYS A 81 2.95 -17.15 -24.45
C CYS A 81 3.84 -18.35 -24.10
N THR A 82 4.37 -18.38 -22.87
CA THR A 82 5.30 -19.41 -22.42
C THR A 82 4.64 -20.53 -21.60
N ASN A 83 3.35 -20.42 -21.25
CA ASN A 83 2.67 -21.35 -20.34
C ASN A 83 2.54 -22.78 -20.90
N ASN A 84 2.48 -22.91 -22.22
CA ASN A 84 2.38 -24.22 -22.89
C ASN A 84 3.76 -24.86 -23.18
N VAL A 85 4.84 -24.21 -22.76
CA VAL A 85 6.19 -24.73 -22.89
C VAL A 85 6.66 -25.18 -21.53
N LEU A 86 6.93 -26.47 -21.37
CA LEU A 86 7.64 -26.95 -20.18
C LEU A 86 9.11 -26.54 -20.34
N TYR A 87 9.58 -25.56 -19.57
CA TYR A 87 10.96 -25.11 -19.59
C TYR A 87 11.39 -24.62 -18.20
N ASP A 88 12.69 -24.61 -17.96
CA ASP A 88 13.32 -24.03 -16.78
C ASP A 88 14.47 -23.08 -17.19
N TYR A 89 15.30 -22.67 -16.24
CA TYR A 89 16.40 -21.76 -16.53
C TYR A 89 17.45 -22.34 -17.50
N THR A 90 17.59 -23.67 -17.64
CA THR A 90 18.59 -24.25 -18.56
C THR A 90 18.23 -23.96 -20.01
N CYS A 91 16.93 -23.90 -20.33
CA CYS A 91 16.46 -23.47 -21.65
C CYS A 91 16.84 -22.02 -21.97
N LEU A 92 16.91 -21.14 -20.97
CA LEU A 92 17.36 -19.76 -21.17
C LEU A 92 18.90 -19.69 -21.28
N VAL A 93 19.63 -20.62 -20.68
CA VAL A 93 21.07 -20.81 -20.92
C VAL A 93 21.32 -21.26 -22.36
N ASP A 94 20.51 -22.18 -22.90
CA ASP A 94 20.56 -22.59 -24.31
C ASP A 94 20.26 -21.42 -25.27
N MET A 95 19.56 -20.39 -24.79
CA MET A 95 19.32 -19.11 -25.50
C MET A 95 20.44 -18.07 -25.32
N GLY A 96 21.59 -18.48 -24.78
CA GLY A 96 22.80 -17.67 -24.68
C GLY A 96 22.97 -16.86 -23.40
N LEU A 97 22.12 -17.06 -22.38
CA LEU A 97 22.33 -16.46 -21.06
C LEU A 97 23.35 -17.24 -20.23
N ASN A 98 24.06 -16.54 -19.35
CA ASN A 98 24.73 -17.22 -18.24
C ASN A 98 23.68 -17.75 -17.24
N MET A 99 24.09 -18.71 -16.40
CA MET A 99 23.19 -19.34 -15.43
C MET A 99 22.56 -18.34 -14.44
N SER A 100 23.26 -17.27 -14.08
CA SER A 100 22.73 -16.24 -13.18
C SER A 100 21.58 -15.49 -13.85
N ASP A 101 21.82 -14.88 -15.01
CA ASP A 101 20.79 -14.13 -15.75
C ASP A 101 19.59 -15.03 -16.12
N ALA A 102 19.82 -16.30 -16.42
CA ALA A 102 18.75 -17.25 -16.70
C ALA A 102 17.82 -17.45 -15.48
N LYS A 103 18.39 -17.61 -14.29
CA LYS A 103 17.62 -17.66 -13.03
C LYS A 103 16.91 -16.33 -12.76
N ASP A 104 17.52 -15.23 -13.19
CA ASP A 104 17.02 -13.86 -13.34
C ASP A 104 15.63 -13.76 -13.93
N TYR A 105 15.61 -14.10 -15.20
CA TYR A 105 14.42 -14.08 -16.01
C TYR A 105 13.34 -15.03 -15.48
N MET A 106 13.73 -16.21 -14.97
CA MET A 106 12.77 -17.14 -14.37
C MET A 106 12.12 -16.56 -13.11
N THR A 107 12.93 -16.00 -12.20
CA THR A 107 12.47 -15.36 -10.97
C THR A 107 11.55 -14.19 -11.30
N ASP A 108 11.99 -13.30 -12.18
CA ASP A 108 11.26 -12.11 -12.58
C ASP A 108 9.93 -12.43 -13.25
N LYS A 109 9.88 -13.48 -14.07
CA LYS A 109 8.63 -13.97 -14.67
C LYS A 109 7.66 -14.47 -13.59
N ALA A 110 8.12 -15.30 -12.66
CA ALA A 110 7.26 -15.86 -11.60
C ALA A 110 6.75 -14.76 -10.65
N VAL A 111 7.63 -13.88 -10.21
CA VAL A 111 7.31 -12.72 -9.38
C VAL A 111 6.36 -11.77 -10.12
N GLY A 112 6.68 -11.44 -11.37
CA GLY A 112 5.84 -10.58 -12.20
C GLY A 112 4.43 -11.16 -12.41
N ASN A 113 4.30 -12.48 -12.58
CA ASN A 113 3.00 -13.12 -12.67
C ASN A 113 2.19 -12.94 -11.38
N TYR A 114 2.78 -13.20 -10.21
CA TYR A 114 2.11 -12.97 -8.92
C TYR A 114 1.72 -11.50 -8.73
N GLN A 115 2.67 -10.59 -8.94
CA GLN A 115 2.47 -9.14 -8.80
C GLN A 115 1.38 -8.59 -9.72
N CYS A 116 1.15 -9.22 -10.87
CA CYS A 116 0.17 -8.80 -11.87
C CYS A 116 -1.12 -9.62 -11.89
N THR A 117 -1.27 -10.54 -10.92
CA THR A 117 -2.49 -11.34 -10.69
C THR A 117 -2.90 -11.20 -9.22
N ASP A 118 -2.61 -12.19 -8.39
CA ASP A 118 -3.04 -12.27 -6.99
C ASP A 118 -2.59 -11.06 -6.16
N GLY A 119 -1.38 -10.57 -6.41
CA GLY A 119 -0.79 -9.44 -5.70
C GLY A 119 -1.17 -8.06 -6.26
N TYR A 120 -1.87 -7.99 -7.39
CA TYR A 120 -2.03 -6.74 -8.14
C TYR A 120 -2.72 -5.64 -7.35
N GLN A 121 -3.81 -5.99 -6.66
CA GLN A 121 -4.60 -5.01 -5.89
C GLN A 121 -3.78 -4.36 -4.77
N VAL A 122 -2.90 -5.11 -4.11
CA VAL A 122 -2.00 -4.56 -3.09
C VAL A 122 -0.89 -3.74 -3.72
N LEU A 123 -0.30 -4.23 -4.81
CA LEU A 123 0.77 -3.53 -5.51
C LEU A 123 0.33 -2.15 -5.98
N VAL A 124 -0.85 -2.03 -6.58
CA VAL A 124 -1.35 -0.75 -7.08
C VAL A 124 -1.72 0.21 -5.95
N LYS A 125 -2.34 -0.30 -4.89
CA LYS A 125 -2.76 0.49 -3.74
C LYS A 125 -1.58 1.03 -2.93
N ASP A 126 -0.60 0.17 -2.69
CA ASP A 126 0.51 0.43 -1.76
C ASP A 126 1.86 0.64 -2.48
N PHE A 127 1.85 0.93 -3.80
CA PHE A 127 3.05 1.01 -4.66
C PHE A 127 4.20 1.83 -4.05
N TYR A 128 3.90 3.08 -3.64
CA TYR A 128 4.90 3.97 -3.06
C TYR A 128 5.34 3.52 -1.68
N CYS A 129 4.43 2.94 -0.90
CA CYS A 129 4.77 2.42 0.42
C CYS A 129 5.70 1.20 0.34
N ILE A 130 5.42 0.28 -0.58
CA ILE A 130 6.29 -0.87 -0.89
C ILE A 130 7.69 -0.37 -1.30
N GLY A 131 7.76 0.69 -2.12
CA GLY A 131 9.00 1.35 -2.48
C GLY A 131 9.76 1.90 -1.26
N TYR A 132 9.05 2.63 -0.39
CA TYR A 132 9.59 3.19 0.84
C TYR A 132 10.14 2.11 1.78
N VAL A 133 9.40 1.02 2.03
CA VAL A 133 9.88 -0.07 2.91
C VAL A 133 11.19 -0.63 2.40
N ARG A 134 11.30 -0.87 1.09
CA ARG A 134 12.52 -1.44 0.51
C ARG A 134 13.72 -0.51 0.69
N ASP A 135 13.51 0.79 0.56
CA ASP A 135 14.59 1.76 0.64
C ASP A 135 14.95 2.08 2.11
N HIS A 136 13.97 2.09 3.02
CA HIS A 136 14.17 2.40 4.45
C HIS A 136 14.64 1.21 5.29
N PHE A 137 14.15 0.01 5.01
CA PHE A 137 14.54 -1.23 5.68
C PHE A 137 15.50 -2.07 4.84
N TYR A 138 16.30 -1.42 3.97
CA TYR A 138 17.16 -2.12 3.01
C TYR A 138 18.13 -3.09 3.70
N ASP A 139 18.78 -2.67 4.79
CA ASP A 139 19.78 -3.47 5.49
C ASP A 139 19.14 -4.67 6.20
N GLU A 140 17.95 -4.52 6.77
CA GLU A 140 17.20 -5.60 7.41
C GLU A 140 16.70 -6.63 6.38
N LEU A 141 16.12 -6.16 5.28
CA LEU A 141 15.68 -7.04 4.18
C LEU A 141 16.86 -7.77 3.54
N LYS A 142 18.01 -7.09 3.42
CA LYS A 142 19.28 -7.69 3.01
C LYS A 142 19.72 -8.75 4.01
N ASN A 143 19.67 -8.48 5.30
CA ASN A 143 20.06 -9.43 6.33
C ASN A 143 19.20 -10.71 6.31
N CYS A 144 17.89 -10.61 6.02
CA CYS A 144 17.04 -11.78 5.79
C CYS A 144 17.60 -12.67 4.67
N THR A 145 18.02 -12.05 3.56
CA THR A 145 18.57 -12.75 2.39
C THR A 145 19.94 -13.35 2.69
N ASP A 146 20.82 -12.57 3.33
CA ASP A 146 22.17 -13.00 3.70
C ASP A 146 22.13 -14.18 4.67
N THR A 147 21.25 -14.15 5.68
CA THR A 147 21.07 -15.22 6.66
C THR A 147 20.65 -16.53 5.99
N MET A 148 19.67 -16.48 5.10
CA MET A 148 19.24 -17.66 4.35
C MET A 148 20.37 -18.21 3.47
N ASN A 149 21.08 -17.35 2.73
CA ASN A 149 22.22 -17.77 1.90
C ASN A 149 23.32 -18.41 2.76
N GLU A 150 23.62 -17.85 3.93
CA GLU A 150 24.59 -18.39 4.88
C GLU A 150 24.18 -19.78 5.38
N GLN A 151 22.92 -19.97 5.77
CA GLN A 151 22.40 -21.27 6.21
C GLN A 151 22.54 -22.33 5.11
N ILE A 152 22.18 -21.99 3.87
CA ILE A 152 22.31 -22.88 2.71
C ILE A 152 23.78 -23.23 2.44
N ASN A 153 24.67 -22.23 2.43
CA ASN A 153 26.10 -22.42 2.14
C ASN A 153 26.83 -23.24 3.20
N LYS A 154 26.35 -23.23 4.45
CA LYS A 154 26.86 -24.09 5.54
C LYS A 154 26.35 -25.54 5.47
N GLY A 155 25.61 -25.91 4.42
CA GLY A 155 25.02 -27.24 4.26
C GLY A 155 23.76 -27.45 5.10
N GLY A 156 23.11 -26.36 5.54
CA GLY A 156 21.85 -26.41 6.27
C GLY A 156 20.69 -26.94 5.41
N ASN A 157 19.56 -27.24 6.05
CA ASN A 157 18.35 -27.66 5.35
C ASN A 157 17.80 -26.49 4.51
N VAL A 158 17.81 -26.63 3.19
CA VAL A 158 17.38 -25.59 2.25
C VAL A 158 15.93 -25.16 2.50
N CYS A 159 15.02 -26.08 2.78
CA CYS A 159 13.61 -25.73 3.01
C CYS A 159 13.42 -24.93 4.32
N ASN A 160 14.19 -25.23 5.36
CA ASN A 160 14.18 -24.43 6.59
C ASN A 160 14.71 -23.02 6.35
N ALA A 161 15.82 -22.87 5.61
CA ALA A 161 16.37 -21.56 5.29
C ALA A 161 15.39 -20.71 4.47
N LEU A 162 14.68 -21.32 3.53
CA LEU A 162 13.64 -20.65 2.76
C LEU A 162 12.43 -20.26 3.63
N ASN A 163 12.04 -21.08 4.61
CA ASN A 163 10.99 -20.74 5.56
C ASN A 163 11.37 -19.57 6.47
N ASP A 164 12.61 -19.55 6.96
CA ASP A 164 13.14 -18.45 7.76
C ASP A 164 13.13 -17.15 6.94
N PHE A 165 13.56 -17.21 5.68
CA PHE A 165 13.49 -16.08 4.75
C PHE A 165 12.05 -15.57 4.55
N LEU A 166 11.11 -16.47 4.24
CA LEU A 166 9.69 -16.14 4.03
C LEU A 166 9.02 -15.57 5.29
N ALA A 167 9.52 -15.90 6.48
CA ALA A 167 9.03 -15.33 7.74
C ALA A 167 9.70 -13.97 8.09
N CYS A 168 10.89 -13.70 7.56
CA CYS A 168 11.72 -12.56 7.94
C CYS A 168 11.29 -11.24 7.30
N GLN A 169 10.97 -11.22 6.00
CA GLN A 169 10.63 -9.98 5.29
C GLN A 169 9.23 -9.42 5.58
N PRO A 170 8.15 -10.24 5.65
CA PRO A 170 6.78 -9.72 5.79
C PRO A 170 6.54 -8.78 6.97
N PRO A 171 7.15 -8.98 8.17
CA PRO A 171 7.00 -8.02 9.28
C PRO A 171 7.46 -6.60 8.94
N TYR A 172 8.53 -6.41 8.17
CA TYR A 172 9.01 -5.07 7.77
C TYR A 172 8.02 -4.39 6.83
N TYR A 173 7.50 -5.14 5.86
CA TYR A 173 6.45 -4.67 4.94
C TYR A 173 5.12 -4.39 5.65
N ALA A 174 4.75 -5.22 6.62
CA ALA A 174 3.55 -5.01 7.42
C ALA A 174 3.67 -3.78 8.33
N ASN A 175 4.84 -3.58 8.94
CA ASN A 175 5.10 -2.45 9.84
C ASN A 175 5.25 -1.13 9.09
N GLY A 176 5.92 -1.14 7.94
CA GLY A 176 6.13 0.06 7.16
C GLY A 176 4.89 0.51 6.39
N CYS A 177 4.02 -0.44 6.03
CA CYS A 177 2.78 -0.19 5.30
C CYS A 177 1.57 -0.72 6.06
N ASN A 178 1.10 -1.93 5.71
CA ASN A 178 -0.05 -2.57 6.32
C ASN A 178 0.07 -4.10 6.19
N TYR A 179 -0.76 -4.84 6.92
CA TYR A 179 -0.76 -6.31 6.92
C TYR A 179 -0.81 -6.93 5.52
N ASN A 180 -1.65 -6.40 4.61
CA ASN A 180 -1.80 -6.93 3.25
C ASN A 180 -0.52 -6.71 2.42
N VAL A 181 0.25 -5.65 2.69
CA VAL A 181 1.58 -5.45 2.09
C VAL A 181 2.58 -6.49 2.61
N GLY A 182 2.50 -6.87 3.88
CA GLY A 182 3.26 -8.02 4.41
C GLY A 182 2.91 -9.33 3.71
N VAL A 183 1.62 -9.61 3.50
CA VAL A 183 1.16 -10.78 2.72
C VAL A 183 1.66 -10.72 1.28
N PHE A 184 1.58 -9.54 0.64
CA PHE A 184 2.09 -9.30 -0.70
C PHE A 184 3.59 -9.59 -0.82
N ALA A 185 4.40 -9.13 0.15
CA ALA A 185 5.83 -9.40 0.19
C ALA A 185 6.10 -10.91 0.31
N CYS A 186 5.43 -11.60 1.24
CA CYS A 186 5.56 -13.06 1.36
C CYS A 186 5.24 -13.79 0.06
N GLY A 187 4.13 -13.44 -0.62
CA GLY A 187 3.75 -14.10 -1.87
C GLY A 187 4.69 -13.79 -3.02
N THR A 188 5.25 -12.57 -3.06
CA THR A 188 6.31 -12.19 -4.01
C THR A 188 7.56 -13.05 -3.80
N ASP A 189 8.02 -13.15 -2.55
CA ASP A 189 9.19 -13.96 -2.18
C ASP A 189 8.97 -15.44 -2.48
N ARG A 190 7.80 -15.98 -2.12
CA ARG A 190 7.46 -17.37 -2.39
C ARG A 190 7.40 -17.66 -3.89
N ALA A 191 6.88 -16.74 -4.71
CA ALA A 191 6.91 -16.86 -6.16
C ALA A 191 8.35 -16.90 -6.69
N GLY A 192 9.24 -16.05 -6.17
CA GLY A 192 10.65 -16.04 -6.54
C GLY A 192 11.39 -17.32 -6.16
N VAL A 193 11.21 -17.80 -4.92
CA VAL A 193 11.79 -19.06 -4.43
C VAL A 193 11.36 -20.26 -5.29
N ASN A 194 10.07 -20.31 -5.67
CA ASN A 194 9.55 -21.40 -6.48
C ASN A 194 9.97 -21.34 -7.96
N ALA A 195 10.48 -20.21 -8.45
CA ALA A 195 10.80 -19.99 -9.85
C ALA A 195 11.95 -20.87 -10.38
N ASN A 196 12.94 -21.14 -9.53
CA ASN A 196 14.16 -21.88 -9.89
C ASN A 196 14.26 -23.26 -9.23
N GLY A 197 13.20 -23.68 -8.51
CA GLY A 197 13.16 -24.95 -7.83
C GLY A 197 12.01 -25.04 -6.83
N ASN A 198 10.88 -25.62 -7.24
CA ASN A 198 9.70 -25.81 -6.39
C ASN A 198 9.77 -27.11 -5.55
N TYR A 199 10.96 -27.63 -5.24
CA TYR A 199 11.12 -28.90 -4.50
C TYR A 199 10.48 -28.83 -3.11
N CYS A 200 10.83 -27.80 -2.33
CA CYS A 200 10.29 -27.63 -0.98
C CYS A 200 8.77 -27.43 -0.99
N ASP A 201 8.24 -26.69 -1.98
CA ASP A 201 6.80 -26.47 -2.13
C ASP A 201 6.04 -27.74 -2.51
N ARG A 202 6.56 -28.51 -3.48
CA ARG A 202 5.96 -29.80 -3.92
C ARG A 202 5.90 -30.84 -2.80
N LEU A 203 6.86 -30.81 -1.88
CA LEU A 203 6.86 -31.67 -0.70
C LEU A 203 6.02 -31.11 0.47
N GLY A 204 5.40 -29.94 0.31
CA GLY A 204 4.63 -29.29 1.37
C GLY A 204 5.49 -28.79 2.54
N LEU A 205 6.78 -28.56 2.30
CA LEU A 205 7.76 -28.14 3.31
C LEU A 205 7.93 -26.61 3.38
N LEU A 206 7.37 -25.85 2.42
CA LEU A 206 7.31 -24.39 2.52
C LEU A 206 6.06 -23.94 3.28
N ASN A 207 6.28 -23.01 4.21
CA ASN A 207 5.22 -22.31 4.90
C ASN A 207 4.36 -21.55 3.90
N LYS A 208 3.04 -21.63 4.09
CA LYS A 208 2.11 -20.82 3.32
C LYS A 208 2.17 -19.39 3.81
N CYS A 209 2.11 -18.44 2.89
CA CYS A 209 1.87 -17.05 3.24
C CYS A 209 0.49 -16.92 3.90
N PRO A 210 0.34 -16.01 4.89
CA PRO A 210 -0.96 -15.73 5.45
C PRO A 210 -1.95 -15.31 4.36
N PRO A 211 -3.26 -15.57 4.51
CA PRO A 211 -4.23 -15.06 3.56
C PRO A 211 -4.30 -13.54 3.65
N TYR A 212 -4.62 -12.90 2.51
CA TYR A 212 -5.03 -11.50 2.52
C TYR A 212 -6.20 -11.33 3.47
N ARG A 213 -6.15 -10.28 4.30
CA ARG A 213 -7.38 -9.83 4.95
C ARG A 213 -8.18 -9.16 3.85
N GLU A 214 -9.46 -9.53 3.76
CA GLU A 214 -10.37 -8.84 2.85
C GLU A 214 -10.14 -7.34 3.05
N PHE A 215 -9.91 -6.63 1.93
CA PHE A 215 -10.05 -5.19 1.96
C PHE A 215 -11.48 -4.98 2.41
N SER A 216 -11.69 -4.68 3.70
CA SER A 216 -13.01 -4.28 4.13
C SER A 216 -13.35 -3.10 3.23
N PRO A 217 -14.32 -3.25 2.30
CA PRO A 217 -14.91 -2.07 1.71
C PRO A 217 -15.42 -1.31 2.92
N LEU A 218 -15.07 -0.01 3.03
CA LEU A 218 -15.53 0.91 4.07
C LEU A 218 -16.78 0.32 4.74
N LEU A 219 -16.57 -0.37 5.87
CA LEU A 219 -17.68 -0.98 6.57
C LEU A 219 -18.39 0.23 7.16
N LEU A 220 -19.44 0.65 6.47
CA LEU A 220 -20.40 1.62 6.95
C LEU A 220 -20.64 1.29 8.41
N VAL A 221 -20.37 2.26 9.27
CA VAL A 221 -20.69 2.16 10.68
C VAL A 221 -22.21 2.05 10.73
N GLY A 222 -22.69 0.82 10.80
CA GLY A 222 -24.04 0.53 11.23
C GLY A 222 -24.24 1.30 12.53
N SER A 223 -25.21 2.20 12.51
CA SER A 223 -25.70 2.94 13.66
C SER A 223 -26.29 1.91 14.63
N ILE A 224 -25.42 1.32 15.43
CA ILE A 224 -25.79 0.60 16.64
C ILE A 224 -25.67 1.66 17.72
N GLU A 225 -26.76 1.96 18.42
CA GLU A 225 -26.74 2.76 19.64
C GLU A 225 -25.81 2.07 20.64
N ALA A 226 -24.51 2.37 20.56
CA ALA A 226 -23.49 1.79 21.42
C ALA A 226 -23.17 2.82 22.50
N SER A 227 -23.86 2.70 23.64
CA SER A 227 -23.40 3.35 24.86
C SER A 227 -21.98 2.84 25.14
N CYS A 228 -21.00 3.72 25.20
CA CYS A 228 -19.62 3.32 25.48
C CYS A 228 -19.51 2.84 26.92
N ASP A 229 -19.29 1.54 27.14
CA ASP A 229 -19.06 1.00 28.47
C ASP A 229 -17.62 1.27 28.96
N ALA A 230 -17.38 1.04 30.25
CA ALA A 230 -16.07 1.29 30.86
C ALA A 230 -14.92 0.47 30.21
N SER A 231 -15.21 -0.71 29.67
CA SER A 231 -14.23 -1.55 28.97
C SER A 231 -13.90 -0.95 27.59
N GLN A 232 -14.90 -0.47 26.85
CA GLN A 232 -14.71 0.23 25.59
C GLN A 232 -13.93 1.53 25.78
N THR A 233 -14.27 2.34 26.79
CA THR A 233 -13.49 3.53 27.15
C THR A 233 -12.03 3.17 27.46
N ALA A 234 -11.77 2.15 28.29
CA ALA A 234 -10.41 1.75 28.62
C ALA A 234 -9.60 1.32 27.37
N ASN A 235 -10.23 0.60 26.45
CA ASN A 235 -9.60 0.16 25.20
C ASN A 235 -9.31 1.33 24.25
N VAL A 236 -10.25 2.27 24.08
CA VAL A 236 -10.02 3.49 23.29
C VAL A 236 -8.84 4.26 23.89
N GLY A 237 -8.78 4.40 25.22
CA GLY A 237 -7.66 5.03 25.92
C GLY A 237 -6.33 4.34 25.63
N ALA A 238 -6.29 3.01 25.66
CA ALA A 238 -5.10 2.22 25.34
C ALA A 238 -4.64 2.40 23.88
N CYS A 239 -5.58 2.46 22.92
CA CYS A 239 -5.28 2.72 21.52
C CYS A 239 -4.66 4.12 21.31
N TYR A 240 -5.24 5.12 21.97
CA TYR A 240 -4.77 6.50 21.88
C TYR A 240 -3.45 6.76 22.62
N TYR A 241 -3.10 5.95 23.62
CA TYR A 241 -1.83 6.11 24.35
C TYR A 241 -0.62 6.06 23.41
N GLY A 242 -0.52 5.04 22.56
CA GLY A 242 0.58 4.91 21.60
C GLY A 242 0.56 6.02 20.54
N PHE A 243 -0.64 6.44 20.14
CA PHE A 243 -0.84 7.51 19.16
C PHE A 243 -0.39 8.87 19.68
N PHE A 244 -0.82 9.26 20.88
CA PHE A 244 -0.41 10.53 21.48
C PHE A 244 1.06 10.57 21.89
N ASN A 245 1.64 9.44 22.29
CA ASN A 245 3.06 9.36 22.58
C ASN A 245 3.92 9.67 21.35
N PHE A 246 3.48 9.31 20.14
CA PHE A 246 4.17 9.71 18.89
C PHE A 246 4.22 11.24 18.72
N TYR A 247 3.17 11.95 19.16
CA TYR A 247 3.11 13.41 19.15
C TYR A 247 3.74 14.06 20.40
N GLY A 248 4.34 13.28 21.30
CA GLY A 248 4.90 13.79 22.56
C GLY A 248 3.84 14.26 23.57
N ILE A 249 2.59 13.80 23.42
CA ILE A 249 1.47 14.15 24.31
C ILE A 249 1.36 13.09 25.42
N ASN A 250 1.38 13.55 26.67
CA ASN A 250 1.23 12.69 27.85
C ASN A 250 -0.23 12.64 28.33
N LEU A 251 -0.86 11.47 28.18
CA LEU A 251 -2.24 11.23 28.61
C LEU A 251 -2.44 11.16 30.13
N SER A 252 -1.38 11.19 30.95
CA SER A 252 -1.54 11.23 32.41
C SER A 252 -2.25 12.50 32.91
N ALA A 253 -2.25 13.56 32.09
CA ALA A 253 -2.97 14.80 32.36
C ALA A 253 -4.43 14.79 31.84
N GLY A 254 -4.89 13.67 31.27
CA GLY A 254 -6.15 13.55 30.58
C GLY A 254 -6.00 13.61 29.05
N PHE A 255 -7.10 13.37 28.34
CA PHE A 255 -7.14 13.59 26.89
C PHE A 255 -7.08 15.10 26.59
N PRO A 256 -6.22 15.54 25.66
CA PRO A 256 -6.22 16.94 25.24
C PRO A 256 -7.52 17.26 24.48
N THR A 257 -7.91 18.53 24.47
CA THR A 257 -8.92 19.01 23.52
C THR A 257 -8.47 18.70 22.10
N TYR A 258 -9.42 18.51 21.19
CA TYR A 258 -9.07 18.17 19.81
C TYR A 258 -8.19 19.26 19.18
N TRP A 259 -8.48 20.54 19.44
CA TRP A 259 -7.72 21.64 18.89
C TRP A 259 -6.30 21.77 19.48
N ASP A 260 -6.09 21.48 20.77
CA ASP A 260 -4.73 21.42 21.34
C ASP A 260 -3.90 20.34 20.64
N PHE A 261 -4.49 19.16 20.46
CA PHE A 261 -3.87 18.09 19.69
C PHE A 261 -3.60 18.49 18.23
N HIS A 262 -4.59 19.08 17.56
CA HIS A 262 -4.49 19.51 16.17
C HIS A 262 -3.34 20.51 15.98
N GLN A 263 -3.10 21.40 16.95
CA GLN A 263 -1.96 22.32 16.91
C GLN A 263 -0.62 21.61 17.05
N VAL A 264 -0.51 20.60 17.93
CA VAL A 264 0.70 19.77 18.07
C VAL A 264 0.99 19.02 16.77
N ARG A 265 -0.02 18.36 16.17
CA ARG A 265 0.10 17.70 14.86
C ARG A 265 0.50 18.67 13.76
N GLY A 266 -0.15 19.84 13.70
CA GLY A 266 0.15 20.88 12.73
C GLY A 266 1.57 21.43 12.88
N LYS A 267 2.07 21.58 14.11
CA LYS A 267 3.46 21.97 14.38
C LYS A 267 4.44 20.91 13.88
N LEU A 268 4.19 19.63 14.16
CA LEU A 268 5.02 18.53 13.68
C LEU A 268 5.14 18.55 12.13
N LEU A 269 4.03 18.76 11.44
CA LEU A 269 4.00 18.89 9.97
C LEU A 269 4.72 20.14 9.47
N ARG A 270 4.62 21.29 10.16
CA ARG A 270 5.36 22.50 9.77
C ARG A 270 6.87 22.36 9.96
N ASP A 271 7.30 21.72 11.06
CA ASP A 271 8.71 21.60 11.40
C ASP A 271 9.45 20.59 10.49
N ASN A 272 8.74 19.56 10.02
CA ASN A 272 9.33 18.45 9.25
C ASN A 272 8.88 18.38 7.78
N GLY A 273 7.86 19.15 7.40
CA GLY A 273 7.25 19.10 6.08
C GLY A 273 6.65 17.72 5.76
N ILE A 274 6.63 17.37 4.46
CA ILE A 274 6.08 16.09 3.98
C ILE A 274 6.87 14.87 4.46
N SER A 275 8.11 15.05 4.92
CA SER A 275 8.99 13.94 5.31
C SER A 275 8.51 13.16 6.54
N ILE A 276 7.70 13.77 7.40
CA ILE A 276 7.11 13.12 8.59
C ILE A 276 5.77 12.42 8.29
N GLN A 277 5.21 12.64 7.10
CA GLN A 277 3.89 12.14 6.74
C GLN A 277 3.80 10.60 6.76
N PRO A 278 4.82 9.81 6.35
CA PRO A 278 4.80 8.36 6.51
C PRO A 278 4.62 7.93 7.97
N GLN A 279 5.34 8.55 8.91
CA GLN A 279 5.24 8.24 10.34
C GLN A 279 3.90 8.68 10.92
N VAL A 280 3.39 9.85 10.50
CA VAL A 280 2.03 10.31 10.85
C VAL A 280 0.99 9.28 10.38
N CYS A 281 1.15 8.75 9.17
CA CYS A 281 0.24 7.75 8.62
C CYS A 281 0.35 6.39 9.31
N GLN A 282 1.56 5.94 9.66
CA GLN A 282 1.74 4.75 10.48
C GLN A 282 1.04 4.87 11.84
N ALA A 283 1.17 6.03 12.51
CA ALA A 283 0.48 6.29 13.76
C ALA A 283 -1.05 6.30 13.58
N ALA A 284 -1.57 6.95 12.54
CA ALA A 284 -3.00 7.02 12.24
C ALA A 284 -3.60 5.66 11.88
N VAL A 285 -2.94 4.86 11.03
CA VAL A 285 -3.39 3.51 10.65
C VAL A 285 -3.36 2.56 11.85
N LYS A 286 -2.33 2.67 12.71
CA LYS A 286 -2.26 1.90 13.96
C LYS A 286 -3.39 2.25 14.91
N LEU A 287 -3.69 3.54 15.07
CA LEU A 287 -4.84 4.00 15.85
C LEU A 287 -6.14 3.45 15.27
N SER A 288 -6.40 3.71 13.98
CA SER A 288 -7.61 3.25 13.30
C SER A 288 -7.80 1.75 13.46
N THR A 289 -6.79 0.94 13.17
CA THR A 289 -6.84 -0.54 13.34
C THR A 289 -7.12 -0.98 14.78
N CYS A 290 -6.64 -0.23 15.76
CA CYS A 290 -6.87 -0.52 17.17
C CYS A 290 -8.33 -0.22 17.56
N VAL A 291 -8.83 0.94 17.18
CA VAL A 291 -10.18 1.42 17.53
C VAL A 291 -11.26 0.68 16.72
N HIS A 292 -11.00 0.32 15.46
CA HIS A 292 -11.94 -0.38 14.56
C HIS A 292 -12.41 -1.75 15.06
N LYS A 293 -11.76 -2.31 16.07
CA LYS A 293 -12.20 -3.55 16.73
C LYS A 293 -13.44 -3.35 17.62
N MET A 294 -13.92 -2.11 17.74
CA MET A 294 -14.98 -1.74 18.67
C MET A 294 -15.90 -0.72 18.00
N PRO A 295 -17.22 -0.76 18.28
CA PRO A 295 -18.06 0.40 18.01
C PRO A 295 -17.57 1.52 18.92
N TYR A 296 -17.14 2.63 18.34
CA TYR A 296 -16.77 3.83 19.07
C TYR A 296 -17.65 4.98 18.57
N ASP A 297 -18.26 5.65 19.53
CA ASP A 297 -19.20 6.77 19.38
C ASP A 297 -18.60 7.97 20.12
N PRO A 298 -19.03 9.23 19.87
CA PRO A 298 -18.52 10.39 20.60
C PRO A 298 -18.65 10.22 22.12
N GLN A 299 -19.60 9.42 22.60
CA GLN A 299 -19.72 9.05 24.02
C GLN A 299 -18.45 8.43 24.62
N CYS A 300 -17.67 7.66 23.85
CA CYS A 300 -16.39 7.10 24.33
C CYS A 300 -15.37 8.20 24.64
N PHE A 301 -15.35 9.27 23.84
CA PHE A 301 -14.47 10.41 24.05
C PHE A 301 -14.95 11.30 25.20
N MET A 302 -16.27 11.45 25.34
CA MET A 302 -16.86 12.18 26.46
C MET A 302 -16.54 11.53 27.81
N ALA A 303 -16.34 10.20 27.86
CA ALA A 303 -15.89 9.50 29.07
C ALA A 303 -14.47 9.91 29.53
N PHE A 304 -13.67 10.54 28.66
CA PHE A 304 -12.39 11.16 29.03
C PHE A 304 -12.51 12.64 29.46
N GLY A 305 -13.74 13.16 29.62
CA GLY A 305 -14.00 14.54 30.02
C GLY A 305 -14.04 15.54 28.86
N LEU A 306 -14.08 15.06 27.61
CA LEU A 306 -14.23 15.91 26.43
C LEU A 306 -15.70 16.33 26.24
N ASN A 307 -15.92 17.51 25.67
CA ASN A 307 -17.27 17.92 25.25
C ASN A 307 -17.67 17.20 23.95
N LEU A 308 -18.94 17.32 23.55
CA LEU A 308 -19.45 16.67 22.35
C LEU A 308 -18.71 17.10 21.07
N THR A 309 -18.34 18.37 20.95
CA THR A 309 -17.62 18.90 19.78
C THR A 309 -16.23 18.26 19.65
N ASP A 310 -15.44 18.26 20.73
CA ASP A 310 -14.12 17.59 20.75
C ASP A 310 -14.27 16.09 20.42
N ALA A 311 -15.30 15.44 20.98
CA ALA A 311 -15.56 14.03 20.75
C ALA A 311 -15.89 13.72 19.28
N THR A 312 -16.75 14.52 18.64
CA THR A 312 -17.08 14.39 17.21
C THR A 312 -15.88 14.71 16.31
N ASP A 313 -15.02 15.64 16.72
CA ASP A 313 -13.81 15.98 15.98
C ASP A 313 -12.79 14.83 16.01
N TYR A 314 -12.58 14.18 17.17
CA TYR A 314 -11.73 12.99 17.25
C TYR A 314 -12.26 11.83 16.40
N GLN A 315 -13.58 11.63 16.37
CA GLN A 315 -14.21 10.60 15.56
C GLN A 315 -14.00 10.87 14.06
N ALA A 316 -14.25 12.10 13.62
CA ALA A 316 -13.98 12.51 12.25
C ALA A 316 -12.49 12.38 11.90
N ASP A 317 -11.59 12.77 12.80
CA ASP A 317 -10.14 12.73 12.59
C ASP A 317 -9.61 11.30 12.38
N ILE A 318 -10.15 10.29 13.07
CA ILE A 318 -9.79 8.88 12.80
C ILE A 318 -10.15 8.50 11.37
N ALA A 319 -11.38 8.80 10.94
CA ALA A 319 -11.86 8.43 9.60
C ALA A 319 -11.11 9.18 8.50
N VAL A 320 -10.92 10.49 8.69
CA VAL A 320 -10.14 11.37 7.81
C VAL A 320 -8.70 10.89 7.73
N GLY A 321 -8.05 10.63 8.86
CA GLY A 321 -6.68 10.14 8.91
C GLY A 321 -6.53 8.79 8.21
N ASN A 322 -7.49 7.88 8.39
CA ASN A 322 -7.49 6.60 7.68
C ASN A 322 -7.58 6.80 6.17
N TYR A 323 -8.53 7.61 5.67
CA TYR A 323 -8.63 7.92 4.24
C TYR A 323 -7.34 8.53 3.69
N GLN A 324 -6.82 9.56 4.37
CA GLN A 324 -5.60 10.26 3.97
C GLN A 324 -4.37 9.35 3.91
N CYS A 325 -4.35 8.31 4.73
CA CYS A 325 -3.23 7.38 4.86
C CYS A 325 -3.44 6.04 4.16
N THR A 326 -4.59 5.82 3.53
CA THR A 326 -4.83 4.69 2.63
C THR A 326 -5.12 5.20 1.23
N ASP A 327 -6.36 5.54 0.94
CA ASP A 327 -6.85 5.73 -0.42
C ASP A 327 -6.40 7.08 -0.98
N GLY A 328 -6.23 8.08 -0.10
CA GLY A 328 -5.70 9.40 -0.44
C GLY A 328 -4.19 9.54 -0.35
N TYR A 329 -3.45 8.51 0.05
CA TYR A 329 -2.05 8.65 0.45
C TYR A 329 -1.13 9.09 -0.68
N ALA A 330 -1.30 8.53 -1.88
CA ALA A 330 -0.49 8.88 -3.04
C ALA A 330 -0.63 10.36 -3.41
N THR A 331 -1.87 10.87 -3.46
CA THR A 331 -2.15 12.28 -3.73
C THR A 331 -1.63 13.17 -2.60
N LEU A 332 -1.81 12.77 -1.34
CA LEU A 332 -1.30 13.52 -0.20
C LEU A 332 0.21 13.72 -0.31
N LEU A 333 0.98 12.68 -0.62
CA LEU A 333 2.43 12.79 -0.78
C LEU A 333 2.83 13.65 -1.97
N LYS A 334 2.15 13.47 -3.11
CA LYS A 334 2.44 14.19 -4.35
C LYS A 334 2.14 15.69 -4.22
N ASP A 335 0.96 16.02 -3.70
CA ASP A 335 0.39 17.37 -3.74
C ASP A 335 0.44 18.09 -2.39
N PHE A 336 1.10 17.54 -1.36
CA PHE A 336 1.15 18.10 0.01
C PHE A 336 1.33 19.61 0.06
N THR A 337 2.40 20.11 -0.56
CA THR A 337 2.73 21.54 -0.58
C THR A 337 1.64 22.33 -1.29
N CYS A 338 1.12 21.79 -2.40
CA CYS A 338 0.09 22.44 -3.17
C CYS A 338 -1.25 22.51 -2.40
N LEU A 339 -1.66 21.43 -1.74
CA LEU A 339 -2.85 21.39 -0.89
C LEU A 339 -2.78 22.47 0.20
N GLY A 340 -1.62 22.58 0.87
CA GLY A 340 -1.38 23.61 1.88
C GLY A 340 -1.45 25.04 1.33
N MET A 341 -0.78 25.31 0.20
CA MET A 341 -0.80 26.64 -0.44
C MET A 341 -2.19 27.00 -0.96
N THR A 342 -2.92 26.04 -1.54
CA THR A 342 -4.29 26.21 -2.01
C THR A 342 -5.20 26.58 -0.85
N ARG A 343 -5.13 25.85 0.27
CA ARG A 343 -5.90 26.17 1.47
C ARG A 343 -5.61 27.57 1.98
N ALA A 344 -4.35 27.99 2.01
CA ALA A 344 -3.96 29.34 2.42
C ALA A 344 -4.49 30.41 1.46
N LYS A 345 -4.35 30.20 0.14
CA LYS A 345 -4.78 31.13 -0.91
C LYS A 345 -6.30 31.31 -0.94
N TYR A 346 -7.06 30.22 -0.81
CA TYR A 346 -8.51 30.22 -0.90
C TYR A 346 -9.21 30.13 0.47
N HIS A 347 -8.50 30.46 1.56
CA HIS A 347 -8.97 30.30 2.94
C HIS A 347 -10.38 30.87 3.15
N THR A 348 -10.63 32.12 2.72
CA THR A 348 -11.93 32.79 2.91
C THR A 348 -13.08 32.04 2.24
N VAL A 349 -12.87 31.50 1.03
CA VAL A 349 -13.94 30.80 0.30
C VAL A 349 -14.14 29.40 0.87
N LEU A 350 -13.06 28.70 1.22
CA LEU A 350 -13.15 27.38 1.85
C LEU A 350 -13.82 27.46 3.23
N GLN A 351 -13.54 28.52 3.99
CA GLN A 351 -14.21 28.80 5.26
C GLN A 351 -15.70 29.08 5.04
N ALA A 352 -16.07 29.88 4.04
CA ALA A 352 -17.48 30.12 3.72
C ALA A 352 -18.24 28.83 3.34
N CYS A 353 -17.58 27.86 2.71
CA CYS A 353 -18.18 26.53 2.48
C CYS A 353 -18.50 25.83 3.81
N SER A 354 -17.58 25.85 4.78
CA SER A 354 -17.76 25.25 6.10
C SER A 354 -18.84 25.98 6.91
N ASP A 355 -18.79 27.31 6.95
CA ASP A 355 -19.77 28.14 7.68
C ASP A 355 -21.20 27.90 7.17
N ALA A 356 -21.36 27.69 5.86
CA ALA A 356 -22.66 27.35 5.27
C ALA A 356 -23.17 25.97 5.71
N LEU A 357 -22.28 24.98 5.87
CA LEU A 357 -22.63 23.67 6.42
C LEU A 357 -23.02 23.79 7.90
N ASP A 358 -22.23 24.49 8.70
CA ASP A 358 -22.50 24.70 10.14
C ASP A 358 -23.84 25.40 10.36
N ALA A 359 -24.14 26.42 9.55
CA ALA A 359 -25.44 27.09 9.58
C ALA A 359 -26.59 26.14 9.18
N ALA A 360 -26.39 25.24 8.21
CA ALA A 360 -27.40 24.26 7.82
C ALA A 360 -27.69 23.25 8.95
N ILE A 361 -26.65 22.81 9.66
CA ILE A 361 -26.75 21.94 10.84
C ILE A 361 -27.50 22.66 11.97
N ALA A 362 -27.09 23.88 12.31
CA ALA A 362 -27.69 24.66 13.40
C ALA A 362 -29.18 24.97 13.17
N ASN A 363 -29.59 25.13 11.91
CA ASN A 363 -30.99 25.40 11.54
C ASN A 363 -31.86 24.15 11.41
N GLY A 364 -31.31 22.94 11.65
CA GLY A 364 -32.05 21.68 11.54
C GLY A 364 -32.59 21.40 10.13
N THR A 365 -31.88 21.88 9.11
CA THR A 365 -32.24 21.65 7.71
C THR A 365 -31.96 20.20 7.29
N ASN A 366 -32.50 19.76 6.15
CA ASN A 366 -32.12 18.47 5.57
C ASN A 366 -30.61 18.45 5.31
N LEU A 367 -29.88 17.59 6.02
CA LEU A 367 -28.41 17.58 6.02
C LEU A 367 -27.82 17.04 4.71
N CYS A 368 -28.51 16.15 3.98
CA CYS A 368 -27.93 15.56 2.77
C CYS A 368 -27.66 16.59 1.66
N PRO A 369 -28.58 17.51 1.32
CA PRO A 369 -28.29 18.63 0.43
C PRO A 369 -27.15 19.54 0.94
N ALA A 370 -27.07 19.77 2.25
CA ALA A 370 -26.02 20.60 2.84
C ALA A 370 -24.63 19.95 2.71
N TYR A 371 -24.52 18.65 3.00
CA TYR A 371 -23.31 17.86 2.77
C TYR A 371 -22.88 17.87 1.30
N ASN A 372 -23.82 17.66 0.37
CA ASN A 372 -23.52 17.71 -1.05
C ASN A 372 -23.06 19.10 -1.50
N THR A 373 -23.67 20.15 -0.97
CA THR A 373 -23.25 21.54 -1.23
C THR A 373 -21.83 21.78 -0.72
N PHE A 374 -21.51 21.31 0.49
CA PHE A 374 -20.18 21.41 1.07
C PHE A 374 -19.11 20.69 0.24
N LEU A 375 -19.36 19.43 -0.14
CA LEU A 375 -18.45 18.63 -0.97
C LEU A 375 -18.18 19.30 -2.32
N ASN A 376 -19.23 19.81 -2.97
CA ASN A 376 -19.15 20.49 -4.27
C ASN A 376 -18.53 21.89 -4.15
N CYS A 377 -18.57 22.52 -2.97
CA CYS A 377 -18.02 23.85 -2.75
C CYS A 377 -16.49 23.81 -2.64
N GLN A 378 -15.92 22.85 -1.90
CA GLN A 378 -14.48 22.83 -1.64
C GLN A 378 -13.65 22.23 -2.79
N SER A 379 -14.08 21.10 -3.36
CA SER A 379 -13.27 20.32 -4.32
C SER A 379 -12.77 21.16 -5.52
N PRO A 380 -13.59 22.02 -6.18
CA PRO A 380 -13.14 22.81 -7.34
C PRO A 380 -11.96 23.75 -7.06
N TRP A 381 -11.83 24.25 -5.83
CA TRP A 381 -10.71 25.14 -5.47
C TRP A 381 -9.39 24.37 -5.41
N TYR A 382 -9.43 23.10 -5.02
CA TYR A 382 -8.26 22.22 -5.03
C TYR A 382 -7.93 21.71 -6.44
N VAL A 383 -8.93 21.53 -7.30
CA VAL A 383 -8.69 21.33 -8.74
C VAL A 383 -7.99 22.55 -9.35
N SER A 384 -8.46 23.75 -9.04
CA SER A 384 -7.87 24.99 -9.57
C SER A 384 -6.51 25.33 -8.98
N GLY A 385 -6.26 24.98 -7.72
CA GLY A 385 -5.01 25.27 -7.03
C GLY A 385 -3.91 24.26 -7.33
N CYS A 386 -4.28 23.00 -7.55
CA CYS A 386 -3.40 21.87 -7.74
C CYS A 386 -3.73 21.13 -9.05
N ASP A 387 -4.45 20.02 -8.94
CA ASP A 387 -4.92 19.23 -10.07
C ASP A 387 -6.22 18.49 -9.72
N PHE A 388 -6.74 17.72 -10.68
CA PHE A 388 -7.95 16.94 -10.50
C PHE A 388 -7.88 15.97 -9.32
N ASN A 389 -6.75 15.30 -9.12
CA ASN A 389 -6.56 14.32 -8.05
C ASN A 389 -6.56 15.00 -6.67
N ALA A 390 -6.03 16.21 -6.54
CA ALA A 390 -6.17 17.02 -5.33
C ALA A 390 -7.64 17.36 -5.01
N GLY A 391 -8.46 17.63 -6.04
CA GLY A 391 -9.91 17.81 -5.91
C GLY A 391 -10.60 16.54 -5.40
N VAL A 392 -10.27 15.39 -5.96
CA VAL A 392 -10.76 14.06 -5.53
C VAL A 392 -10.38 13.80 -4.07
N PHE A 393 -9.11 14.02 -3.73
CA PHE A 393 -8.58 13.87 -2.38
C PHE A 393 -9.34 14.71 -1.35
N MET A 394 -9.64 15.97 -1.67
CA MET A 394 -10.38 16.83 -0.75
C MET A 394 -11.85 16.43 -0.62
N CYS A 395 -12.49 16.00 -1.72
CA CYS A 395 -13.83 15.43 -1.63
C CYS A 395 -13.85 14.19 -0.72
N GLY A 396 -12.93 13.24 -0.92
CA GLY A 396 -12.88 12.01 -0.13
C GLY A 396 -12.53 12.25 1.33
N THR A 397 -11.64 13.21 1.62
CA THR A 397 -11.31 13.66 2.99
C THR A 397 -12.57 14.16 3.69
N ASN A 398 -13.29 15.09 3.07
CA ASN A 398 -14.51 15.66 3.63
C ASN A 398 -15.60 14.62 3.80
N ARG A 399 -15.77 13.74 2.81
CA ARG A 399 -16.75 12.65 2.85
C ARG A 399 -16.44 11.67 3.98
N ALA A 400 -15.16 11.34 4.23
CA ALA A 400 -14.78 10.48 5.35
C ALA A 400 -15.17 11.10 6.71
N GLY A 401 -14.98 12.42 6.88
CA GLY A 401 -15.40 13.13 8.09
C GLY A 401 -16.93 13.17 8.28
N ILE A 402 -17.67 13.40 7.18
CA ILE A 402 -19.15 13.35 7.20
C ILE A 402 -19.62 11.97 7.62
N LEU A 403 -19.17 10.91 6.93
CA LEU A 403 -19.58 9.53 7.20
C LEU A 403 -19.21 9.04 8.61
N ALA A 404 -18.15 9.60 9.20
CA ALA A 404 -17.78 9.26 10.56
C ALA A 404 -18.83 9.72 11.56
N ASN A 405 -19.39 10.92 11.39
CA ASN A 405 -20.32 11.52 12.34
C ASN A 405 -21.78 11.29 11.94
N ASP A 406 -22.05 11.13 10.66
CA ASP A 406 -23.39 10.96 10.12
C ASP A 406 -23.39 10.27 8.74
N ASP A 407 -23.83 9.00 8.71
CA ASP A 407 -23.89 8.19 7.49
C ASP A 407 -25.31 7.99 6.94
N HIS A 408 -26.34 8.63 7.52
CA HIS A 408 -27.73 8.41 7.09
C HIS A 408 -27.93 8.78 5.61
N CYS A 409 -27.27 9.84 5.14
CA CYS A 409 -27.32 10.28 3.75
C CYS A 409 -26.72 9.26 2.79
N GLU A 410 -25.67 8.55 3.20
CA GLU A 410 -25.05 7.49 2.41
C GLU A 410 -25.94 6.27 2.36
N LYS A 411 -26.46 5.84 3.51
CA LYS A 411 -27.40 4.71 3.62
C LYS A 411 -28.67 4.95 2.78
N ALA A 412 -29.11 6.20 2.67
CA ALA A 412 -30.23 6.61 1.84
C ALA A 412 -29.88 6.80 0.35
N GLY A 413 -28.60 6.71 -0.04
CA GLY A 413 -28.14 6.95 -1.41
C GLY A 413 -28.25 8.41 -1.86
N LEU A 414 -28.26 9.35 -0.91
CA LEU A 414 -28.44 10.79 -1.13
C LEU A 414 -27.13 11.59 -1.04
N LEU A 415 -26.06 10.98 -0.52
CA LEU A 415 -24.74 11.60 -0.48
C LEU A 415 -24.02 11.42 -1.82
N ASN A 416 -23.47 12.52 -2.34
CA ASN A 416 -22.72 12.50 -3.59
C ASN A 416 -21.46 11.64 -3.44
N LYS A 417 -21.19 10.84 -4.47
CA LYS A 417 -19.90 10.16 -4.61
C LYS A 417 -18.85 11.17 -5.05
N CYS A 418 -17.64 11.02 -4.52
CA CYS A 418 -16.48 11.73 -5.04
C CYS A 418 -16.07 11.12 -6.39
N PRO A 419 -15.49 11.90 -7.30
CA PRO A 419 -14.90 11.36 -8.53
C PRO A 419 -13.83 10.32 -8.19
N GLU A 420 -13.57 9.40 -9.11
CA GLU A 420 -12.44 8.46 -8.98
C GLU A 420 -11.13 9.17 -9.36
N TYR A 421 -10.01 8.72 -8.81
CA TYR A 421 -8.69 9.23 -9.19
C TYR A 421 -8.39 8.92 -10.66
N ASN A 422 -7.81 9.89 -11.37
CA ASN A 422 -7.35 9.72 -12.75
C ASN A 422 -5.98 9.09 -12.84
#